data_AF-A0AAE9BF94-F1
#
_entry.id   AF-A0AAE9BF94-F1
#
_cell.length_a   1.000
_cell.length_b   1.000
_cell.length_c   1.000
_cell.angle_alpha   90.00
_cell.angle_beta   90.00
_cell.angle_gamma   90.00
#
_symmetry.space_group_name_H-M   'P 1'
#
loop_
_entity.id
_entity.type
_entity.pdbx_description
1 polymer ?
#
loop_
_entity_poly.entity_id
_entity_poly.type
_entity_poly.pdbx_seq_one_letter_code
_entity_poly.pdbx_strand_id
1 'polypeptide(L)'
;VDDEELLELVEMEVRELLSQYDFPGDDTPIVRGSALKALEGDAEWEAKIIELAGYLDSYIPEPERAIDKPFLLPIEDVFSISGRGTVVT
;
A
#
# COMPACT_ATOMS: atom_id res chain seq x y z
N VAL A 1 6.88 -4.54 18.99
CA VAL A 1 8.31 -4.81 19.23
C VAL A 1 8.84 -3.50 19.71
N ASP A 2 9.35 -3.48 20.92
CA ASP A 2 9.47 -2.24 21.70
C ASP A 2 10.93 -1.78 21.79
N ASP A 3 11.83 -2.42 21.03
CA ASP A 3 13.25 -2.10 20.96
C ASP A 3 13.52 -1.22 19.75
N GLU A 4 13.88 0.04 20.03
CA GLU A 4 14.16 1.06 19.03
C GLU A 4 15.35 0.69 18.14
N GLU A 5 16.39 0.05 18.69
CA GLU A 5 17.57 -0.37 17.92
C GLU A 5 17.20 -1.45 16.90
N LEU A 6 16.30 -2.37 17.28
CA LEU A 6 15.82 -3.39 16.38
C LEU A 6 14.96 -2.79 15.24
N LEU A 7 14.14 -1.79 15.54
CA LEU A 7 13.32 -1.12 14.53
C LEU A 7 14.17 -0.36 13.51
N GLU A 8 15.20 0.35 13.98
CA GLU A 8 16.16 1.03 13.08
C GLU A 8 16.94 0.04 12.20
N LEU A 9 17.35 -1.11 12.76
CA LEU A 9 18.01 -2.17 12.00
C LEU A 9 17.10 -2.72 10.88
N VAL A 10 15.85 -3.02 11.21
CA VAL A 10 14.87 -3.53 10.23
C VAL A 10 14.61 -2.50 9.13
N GLU A 11 14.52 -1.21 9.47
CA GLU A 11 14.36 -0.17 8.45
C GLU A 11 15.55 -0.10 7.51
N MET A 12 16.78 -0.15 8.03
CA MET A 12 17.99 -0.18 7.21
C MET A 12 17.98 -1.38 6.25
N GLU A 13 17.70 -2.58 6.75
CA GLU A 13 17.63 -3.80 5.92
C GLU A 13 16.57 -3.71 4.82
N VAL A 14 15.39 -3.14 5.12
CA VAL A 14 14.33 -2.92 4.13
C VAL A 14 14.74 -1.91 3.07
N ARG A 15 15.42 -0.81 3.45
CA ARG A 15 15.90 0.20 2.49
C ARG A 15 16.98 -0.35 1.58
N GLU A 16 17.91 -1.13 2.12
CA GLU A 16 18.93 -1.82 1.33
C GLU A 16 18.29 -2.81 0.34
N LEU A 17 17.29 -3.57 0.79
CA LEU A 17 16.57 -4.50 -0.08
C LEU A 17 15.83 -3.77 -1.21
N LEU A 18 15.15 -2.66 -0.92
CA LEU A 18 14.50 -1.83 -1.95
C LEU A 18 15.52 -1.32 -2.97
N SER A 19 16.63 -0.78 -2.49
CA SER A 19 17.71 -0.26 -3.34
C SER A 19 18.35 -1.34 -4.20
N GLN A 20 18.44 -2.58 -3.69
CA GLN A 20 18.94 -3.73 -4.46
C GLN A 20 18.08 -4.05 -5.69
N TYR A 21 16.78 -3.75 -5.65
CA TYR A 21 15.83 -3.99 -6.74
C TYR A 21 15.42 -2.70 -7.46
N ASP A 22 16.32 -1.71 -7.51
CA ASP A 22 16.15 -0.44 -8.23
C ASP A 22 14.97 0.44 -7.74
N PHE A 23 14.50 0.23 -6.50
CA PHE A 23 13.57 1.15 -5.84
C PHE A 23 14.31 2.23 -5.05
N PRO A 24 13.71 3.42 -4.85
CA PRO A 24 14.33 4.51 -4.09
C PRO A 24 14.29 4.22 -2.57
N GLY A 25 15.13 3.30 -2.09
CA GLY A 25 15.12 2.83 -0.71
C GLY A 25 15.32 3.95 0.31
N ASP A 26 16.21 4.90 0.06
CA ASP A 26 16.47 6.04 0.95
C ASP A 26 15.27 7.00 1.07
N ASP A 27 14.53 7.22 -0.02
CA ASP A 27 13.41 8.16 -0.07
C ASP A 27 12.05 7.51 0.23
N THR A 28 11.99 6.17 0.26
CA THR A 28 10.73 5.44 0.50
C THR A 28 10.22 5.73 1.92
N PRO A 29 8.96 6.21 2.06
CA PRO A 29 8.35 6.42 3.38
C PRO A 29 8.19 5.09 4.12
N ILE A 30 8.62 5.04 5.39
CA ILE A 30 8.40 3.91 6.28
C ILE A 30 7.65 4.42 7.50
N VAL A 31 6.45 3.87 7.74
CA VAL A 31 5.60 4.23 8.88
C VAL A 31 5.61 3.07 9.88
N ARG A 32 6.16 3.31 11.08
CA ARG A 32 6.11 2.35 12.18
C ARG A 32 4.73 2.38 12.82
N GLY A 33 4.03 1.24 12.80
CA GLY A 33 2.64 1.15 13.28
C GLY A 33 2.25 -0.24 13.77
N SER A 34 1.01 -0.35 14.27
CA SER A 34 0.40 -1.60 14.70
C SER A 34 -1.01 -1.72 14.13
N ALA A 35 -1.18 -2.55 13.10
CA ALA A 35 -2.49 -2.75 12.47
C ALA A 35 -3.52 -3.36 13.42
N LEU A 36 -3.09 -4.26 14.32
CA LEU A 36 -3.98 -4.86 15.31
C LEU A 36 -4.53 -3.81 16.28
N LYS A 37 -3.65 -3.02 16.90
CA LYS A 37 -4.08 -1.99 17.86
C LYS A 37 -4.91 -0.87 17.20
N ALA A 38 -4.56 -0.50 15.97
CA ALA A 38 -5.37 0.42 15.19
C ALA A 38 -6.79 -0.13 14.98
N LEU A 39 -6.91 -1.42 14.61
CA LEU A 39 -8.21 -2.08 14.45
C LEU A 39 -8.99 -2.24 15.77
N GLU A 40 -8.29 -2.34 16.90
CA GLU A 40 -8.87 -2.35 18.24
C GLU A 40 -9.35 -0.96 18.71
N GLY A 41 -9.08 0.10 17.94
CA GLY A 41 -9.55 1.46 18.20
C GLY A 41 -8.59 2.31 19.05
N ASP A 42 -7.32 1.92 19.15
CA ASP A 42 -6.30 2.73 19.83
C ASP A 42 -5.87 3.90 18.93
N ALA A 43 -6.25 5.11 19.35
CA ALA A 43 -6.06 6.35 18.59
C ALA A 43 -4.59 6.63 18.22
N GLU A 44 -3.62 6.19 19.03
CA GLU A 44 -2.20 6.34 18.70
C GLU A 44 -1.84 5.55 17.43
N TRP A 45 -2.36 4.34 17.29
CA TRP A 45 -2.07 3.45 16.18
C TRP A 45 -2.97 3.70 14.98
N GLU A 46 -4.21 4.17 15.19
CA GLU A 46 -5.06 4.69 14.11
C GLU A 46 -4.39 5.86 13.39
N ALA A 47 -3.75 6.77 14.13
CA ALA A 47 -3.04 7.90 13.54
C ALA A 47 -1.92 7.46 12.58
N LYS A 48 -1.27 6.31 12.83
CA LYS A 48 -0.27 5.74 11.92
C LYS A 48 -0.86 5.22 10.61
N ILE A 49 -2.09 4.74 10.61
CA ILE A 49 -2.80 4.37 9.38
C ILE A 49 -3.15 5.62 8.56
N ILE A 50 -3.55 6.70 9.23
CA ILE A 50 -3.81 7.98 8.57
C ILE A 50 -2.51 8.58 8.00
N GLU A 51 -1.40 8.50 8.73
CA GLU A 51 -0.07 8.88 8.24
C GLU A 51 0.31 8.08 6.99
N LEU A 52 0.14 6.75 7.02
CA LEU A 52 0.36 5.89 5.86
C LEU A 52 -0.51 6.29 4.66
N ALA A 53 -1.80 6.57 4.89
CA ALA A 53 -2.70 7.04 3.84
C ALA A 53 -2.24 8.39 3.24
N GLY A 54 -1.72 9.30 4.05
CA GLY A 54 -1.15 10.57 3.57
C GLY A 54 0.06 10.38 2.66
N TYR A 55 0.86 9.32 2.86
CA TYR A 55 1.94 8.97 1.92
C TYR A 55 1.42 8.36 0.62
N LEU A 56 0.28 7.67 0.62
CA LEU A 56 -0.37 7.25 -0.63
C LEU A 56 -0.72 8.48 -1.49
N ASP A 57 -1.26 9.54 -0.87
CA ASP A 57 -1.65 10.76 -1.57
C ASP A 57 -0.46 11.60 -2.06
N SER A 58 0.64 11.61 -1.31
CA SER A 58 1.76 12.55 -1.54
C SER A 58 2.97 11.93 -2.24
N TYR A 59 3.24 10.64 -2.04
CA TYR A 59 4.41 9.97 -2.59
C TYR A 59 4.11 9.26 -3.91
N ILE A 60 2.89 8.74 -4.08
CA ILE A 60 2.47 8.07 -5.32
C ILE A 60 1.85 9.13 -6.24
N PRO A 61 2.45 9.44 -7.40
CA PRO A 61 1.88 10.39 -8.33
C PRO A 61 0.57 9.87 -8.93
N GLU A 62 -0.31 10.78 -9.33
CA GLU A 62 -1.54 10.41 -10.05
C GLU A 62 -1.19 9.65 -11.34
N PRO A 63 -1.70 8.42 -11.54
CA PRO A 63 -1.35 7.62 -12.70
C PRO A 63 -2.01 8.17 -13.98
N GLU A 64 -1.28 8.10 -15.09
CA GLU A 64 -1.81 8.52 -16.39
C GLU A 64 -2.90 7.54 -16.88
N ARG A 65 -4.12 8.06 -17.07
CA ARG A 65 -5.26 7.26 -17.51
C ARG A 65 -5.27 7.12 -19.04
N ALA A 66 -5.27 5.88 -19.54
CA ALA A 66 -5.24 5.58 -20.97
C ALA A 66 -6.62 5.60 -21.66
N ILE A 67 -7.45 6.63 -21.42
CA ILE A 67 -8.85 6.70 -21.89
C ILE A 67 -9.00 6.86 -23.40
N ASP A 68 -7.96 7.31 -24.09
CA ASP A 68 -7.96 7.55 -25.55
C ASP A 68 -7.47 6.32 -26.37
N LYS A 69 -7.14 5.21 -25.70
CA LYS A 69 -6.70 3.96 -26.34
C LYS A 69 -7.90 3.04 -26.64
N PRO A 70 -7.74 2.03 -27.52
CA PRO A 70 -8.76 1.00 -27.71
C PRO A 70 -9.13 0.32 -26.39
N PHE A 71 -10.40 -0.07 -26.26
CA PHE A 71 -10.90 -0.77 -25.08
C PHE A 71 -10.12 -2.08 -24.84
N LEU A 72 -9.58 -2.21 -23.64
CA LEU A 72 -8.93 -3.41 -23.12
C LEU A 72 -9.26 -3.51 -21.63
N LEU A 73 -9.78 -4.66 -21.20
CA LEU A 73 -10.10 -4.95 -19.81
C LEU A 73 -9.46 -6.29 -19.44
N PRO A 74 -8.41 -6.31 -18.60
CA PRO A 74 -7.89 -7.54 -18.01
C PRO A 74 -8.94 -8.13 -17.07
N ILE A 75 -9.37 -9.38 -17.31
CA ILE A 75 -10.34 -10.06 -16.43
C ILE A 75 -9.60 -10.57 -15.19
N GLU A 76 -10.02 -10.12 -14.01
CA GLU A 76 -9.54 -10.54 -12.70
C GLU A 76 -10.36 -11.73 -12.16
N ASP A 77 -11.70 -11.69 -12.27
CA ASP A 77 -12.59 -12.76 -11.79
C ASP A 77 -13.92 -12.86 -12.59
N VAL A 78 -14.65 -13.96 -12.41
CA VAL A 78 -15.91 -14.26 -13.10
C VAL A 78 -17.01 -14.66 -12.11
N PHE A 79 -18.08 -13.88 -12.07
CA PHE A 79 -19.25 -14.12 -11.24
C PHE A 79 -20.46 -14.53 -12.07
N SER A 80 -21.33 -15.36 -11.49
CA SER A 80 -22.69 -15.59 -11.98
C SER A 80 -23.68 -14.95 -11.02
N ILE A 81 -24.28 -13.84 -11.43
CA ILE A 81 -25.24 -13.11 -10.60
C ILE A 81 -26.66 -13.48 -11.05
N SER A 82 -27.41 -14.09 -10.13
CA SER A 82 -28.80 -14.50 -10.39
C SER A 82 -29.64 -13.33 -10.91
N GLY A 83 -30.31 -13.54 -12.05
CA GLY A 83 -31.13 -12.52 -12.71
C GLY A 83 -30.35 -11.44 -13.49
N ARG A 84 -29.01 -11.47 -13.52
CA ARG A 84 -28.17 -10.54 -14.29
C ARG A 84 -27.26 -11.22 -15.31
N GLY A 85 -26.76 -12.42 -15.00
CA GLY A 85 -25.89 -13.20 -15.88
C GLY A 85 -24.43 -13.21 -15.43
N THR A 86 -23.52 -13.50 -16.37
CA THR A 86 -22.08 -13.56 -16.14
C THR A 86 -21.50 -12.14 -16.07
N VAL A 87 -20.76 -11.85 -15.01
CA VAL A 87 -20.10 -10.56 -14.77
C VAL A 87 -18.60 -10.81 -14.63
N VAL A 88 -17.80 -10.05 -15.37
CA VAL A 88 -16.35 -10.01 -15.22
C VAL A 88 -15.95 -8.78 -14.42
N THR A 89 -14.99 -8.92 -13.52
CA THR A 89 -14.29 -7.81 -12.85
C THR A 89 -12.85 -7.81 -13.29
#